data_AF-A0A5Y2SKD3-F1
#
_entry.id   AF-A0A5Y2SKD3-F1
#
_cell.length_a   1.000
_cell.length_b   1.000
_cell.length_c   1.000
_cell.angle_alpha   90.00
_cell.angle_beta   90.00
_cell.angle_gamma   90.00
#
_symmetry.space_group_name_H-M   'P 1'
#
loop_
_entity.id
_entity.type
_entity.pdbx_description
1 polymer ?
#
loop_
_entity_poly.entity_id
_entity_poly.type
_entity_poly.pdbx_seq_one_letter_code
_entity_poly.pdbx_strand_id
1 'polypeptide(L)' 'MNVTIQQEVVRRLINDFSFKEREQYLQQGVCPACHKRELFTSIEKPWMLKCGRENKCGKEILVK' A
#
# COMPACT_ATOMS: atom_id res chain seq x y z
N MET A 1 16.42 -2.42 -20.17
CA MET A 1 15.99 -1.68 -18.97
C MET A 1 15.01 -2.56 -18.22
N ASN A 2 15.46 -3.33 -17.24
CA ASN A 2 14.57 -4.17 -16.44
C ASN A 2 13.83 -3.27 -15.45
N VAL A 3 12.69 -2.71 -15.89
CA VAL A 3 11.69 -2.21 -14.94
C VAL A 3 11.30 -3.42 -14.11
N THR A 4 11.82 -3.49 -12.89
CA THR A 4 11.50 -4.57 -11.97
C THR A 4 10.00 -4.54 -11.74
N ILE A 5 9.33 -5.68 -11.90
CA ILE A 5 7.88 -5.85 -11.73
C ILE A 5 7.38 -5.17 -10.44
N GLN A 6 8.23 -5.16 -9.40
CA GLN A 6 8.02 -4.43 -8.15
C GLN A 6 7.70 -2.93 -8.33
N GLN A 7 8.48 -2.21 -9.15
CA GLN A 7 8.29 -0.78 -9.39
C GLN A 7 6.96 -0.51 -10.07
N GLU A 8 6.55 -1.36 -11.01
CA GLU A 8 5.26 -1.24 -11.69
C GLU A 8 4.08 -1.52 -10.75
N VAL A 9 4.21 -2.55 -9.91
CA VAL A 9 3.22 -2.86 -8.86
C VAL A 9 3.08 -1.68 -7.89
N VAL A 10 4.19 -1.13 -7.40
CA VAL A 10 4.21 0.05 -6.52
C VAL A 10 3.49 1.24 -7.18
N ARG A 11 3.80 1.52 -8.45
CA ARG A 11 3.17 2.62 -9.19
C ARG A 11 1.66 2.43 -9.31
N ARG A 12 1.20 1.20 -9.58
CA ARG A 12 -0.23 0.87 -9.60
C ARG A 12 -0.88 1.06 -8.24
N LEU A 13 -0.26 0.58 -7.17
CA LEU A 13 -0.79 0.74 -5.81
C LEU A 13 -0.90 2.22 -5.42
N ILE A 14 0.11 3.03 -5.75
CA ILE A 14 0.07 4.48 -5.54
C ILE A 14 -1.12 5.11 -6.25
N ASN A 15 -1.40 4.71 -7.49
CA ASN A 15 -2.52 5.26 -8.24
C ASN A 15 -3.88 4.77 -7.69
N ASP A 16 -4.00 3.47 -7.40
CA ASP A 16 -5.25 2.83 -7.00
C ASP A 16 -5.68 3.25 -5.57
N PHE A 17 -4.72 3.25 -4.65
CA PHE A 17 -4.96 3.54 -3.24
C PHE A 17 -4.45 4.92 -2.81
N SER A 18 -4.00 5.78 -3.71
CA SER A 18 -3.44 7.11 -3.37
C SER A 18 -2.33 7.05 -2.31
N PHE A 19 -1.46 6.05 -2.38
CA PHE A 19 -0.32 5.97 -1.47
C PHE A 19 0.66 7.13 -1.68
N LYS A 20 1.39 7.46 -0.62
CA LYS A 20 2.59 8.29 -0.69
C LYS A 20 3.82 7.44 -0.44
N GLU A 21 4.78 7.57 -1.34
CA GLU A 21 6.07 6.92 -1.21
C GLU A 21 6.91 7.67 -0.16
N ARG A 22 7.39 6.93 0.83
CA ARG A 22 8.31 7.39 1.88
C ARG A 22 9.43 6.39 2.04
N GLU A 23 10.59 6.72 1.48
CA GLU A 23 11.82 5.93 1.59
C GLU A 23 11.64 4.48 1.11
N GLN A 24 11.38 3.56 2.02
CA GLN A 24 11.22 2.12 1.79
C GLN A 24 9.78 1.62 2.04
N TYR A 25 8.85 2.54 2.31
CA TYR A 25 7.45 2.24 2.60
C TYR A 25 6.49 3.13 1.80
N LEU A 26 5.35 2.57 1.42
CA LEU A 26 4.18 3.31 0.97
C LEU A 26 3.28 3.55 2.18
N GLN A 27 2.92 4.81 2.44
CA GLN A 27 2.10 5.22 3.58
C GLN A 27 0.99 6.17 3.14
N GLN A 28 0.06 6.48 4.03
CA GLN A 28 -1.07 7.38 3.76
C GLN A 28 -2.01 6.91 2.63
N GLY A 29 -1.99 5.61 2.29
CA GLY A 29 -2.92 5.04 1.31
C GLY A 29 -4.34 4.99 1.86
N VAL A 30 -5.32 5.12 0.97
CA VAL A 30 -6.74 4.99 1.24
C VAL A 30 -7.08 3.51 1.40
N CYS A 31 -7.48 3.13 2.60
CA CYS A 31 -7.96 1.78 2.86
C CYS A 31 -9.33 1.57 2.18
N PRO A 32 -9.52 0.53 1.35
CA PRO A 32 -10.82 0.26 0.72
C PRO A 32 -11.90 -0.18 1.70
N ALA A 33 -11.52 -0.62 2.92
CA ALA A 33 -12.49 -1.05 3.93
C ALA A 33 -13.03 0.11 4.78
N CYS A 34 -12.17 1.07 5.17
CA CYS A 34 -12.58 2.18 6.05
C CYS A 34 -12.45 3.57 5.40
N HIS A 35 -11.98 3.65 4.16
CA HIS A 35 -11.81 4.86 3.36
C HIS A 35 -10.92 5.92 4.04
N LYS A 36 -10.05 5.49 4.96
CA LYS A 36 -9.08 6.36 5.67
C LYS A 36 -7.69 6.21 5.10
N ARG A 37 -6.93 7.31 5.15
CA ARG A 37 -5.55 7.43 4.67
C ARG A 37 -4.54 6.89 5.70
N GLU A 38 -4.76 5.65 6.11
CA GLU A 38 -3.93 4.94 7.11
C GLU A 38 -3.50 3.55 6.62
N LEU A 39 -3.62 3.29 5.32
CA LEU A 39 -3.06 2.10 4.70
C LEU A 39 -1.55 2.31 4.53
N PHE A 40 -0.77 1.27 4.80
CA PHE A 40 0.67 1.24 4.59
C PHE A 40 1.13 -0.11 4.02
N THR A 41 2.26 -0.13 3.30
CA THR A 41 2.93 -1.33 2.81
C THR A 41 4.43 -1.05 2.61
N SER A 42 5.25 -2.10 2.52
CA SER A 42 6.68 -1.98 2.24
C SER A 42 6.93 -2.01 0.74
N ILE A 43 7.84 -1.18 0.24
CA ILE A 43 8.23 -1.17 -1.18
C ILE A 43 8.94 -2.48 -1.55
N GLU A 44 9.64 -3.11 -0.60
CA GLU A 44 10.25 -4.44 -0.80
C GLU A 44 9.20 -5.55 -0.98
N LYS A 45 8.03 -5.40 -0.36
CA LYS A 45 6.93 -6.39 -0.35
C LYS A 45 5.58 -5.70 -0.60
N PRO A 46 5.36 -5.12 -1.79
CA PRO A 46 4.20 -4.28 -2.07
C PRO A 46 2.89 -5.08 -2.15
N TRP A 47 2.96 -6.41 -2.13
CA TRP A 47 1.81 -7.30 -2.14
C TRP A 47 1.04 -7.37 -0.81
N MET A 48 1.56 -6.81 0.30
CA MET A 48 0.88 -6.87 1.60
C MET A 48 0.57 -5.47 2.11
N LEU A 49 -0.70 -5.08 2.03
CA LEU A 49 -1.19 -3.80 2.51
C LEU A 49 -1.82 -3.99 3.89
N LYS A 50 -1.44 -3.19 4.87
CA LYS A 50 -2.00 -3.23 6.21
C LYS A 50 -2.58 -1.88 6.59
N CYS A 51 -3.77 -1.90 7.19
CA CYS A 51 -4.39 -0.68 7.72
C CYS A 51 -3.92 -0.46 9.16
N GLY A 52 -3.32 0.70 9.45
CA GLY A 52 -2.85 1.08 10.79
C GLY A 52 -3.95 1.26 11.84
N ARG A 53 -5.22 1.25 11.42
CA ARG A 53 -6.37 1.36 12.32
C ARG A 53 -6.71 0.00 12.95
N GLU A 54 -5.78 -0.65 13.64
CA GLU A 54 -5.99 -2.00 14.19
C GLU A 54 -7.24 -2.09 15.08
N ASN A 55 -7.51 -1.06 15.88
CA ASN A 55 -8.70 -1.01 16.74
C ASN A 55 -10.04 -0.78 16.02
N LYS A 56 -10.05 -0.35 14.74
CA LYS A 56 -11.28 0.00 14.02
C LYS A 56 -11.46 -0.72 12.68
N CYS A 57 -10.38 -1.07 12.03
CA CYS A 57 -10.36 -1.68 10.69
C CYS A 57 -9.39 -2.85 10.67
N GLY A 58 -8.12 -2.62 10.98
CA GLY A 58 -7.07 -3.65 11.02
C GLY A 58 -6.93 -4.48 9.74
N LYS A 59 -7.50 -4.00 8.63
CA LYS A 59 -7.62 -4.80 7.40
C LYS A 59 -6.25 -5.06 6.81
N GLU A 60 -5.99 -6.32 6.53
CA GLU A 60 -4.85 -6.79 5.76
C GLU A 60 -5.34 -7.20 4.38
N ILE A 61 -4.67 -6.72 3.33
CA ILE A 61 -5.04 -6.95 1.94
C ILE A 61 -3.80 -7.52 1.26
N LEU A 62 -3.95 -8.73 0.73
CA LEU A 62 -2.93 -9.38 -0.09
C LEU A 62 -3.23 -9.10 -1.57
N VAL A 63 -2.30 -8.45 -2.25
CA VAL A 63 -2.35 -8.18 -3.69
C VAL A 63 -1.59 -9.30 -4.39
N LYS A 64 -2.25 -10.06 -5.26
CA LYS A 64 -1.68 -11.17 -6.03
C LYS A 64 -1.49 -10.79 -7.49
#